data_AF-A0ABD4YL46-F1
#
_entry.id   AF-A0ABD4YL46-F1
#
_cell.length_a   1.000
_cell.length_b   1.000
_cell.length_c   1.000
_cell.angle_alpha   90.00
_cell.angle_beta   90.00
_cell.angle_gamma   90.00
#
_symmetry.space_group_name_H-M   'P 1'
#
loop_
_entity.id
_entity.type
_entity.pdbx_description
1 polymer ?
#
loop_
_entity_poly.entity_id
_entity_poly.type
_entity_poly.pdbx_seq_one_letter_code
_entity_poly.pdbx_strand_id
1 'polypeptide(L)'
;MYHHYKPLRNFVAKLDRTAALLQICRFYQNIQYGESIPLQFSRIHPNGKCSIKGVVFPWELDILAREVILNSGVGATKNLFEPRDFVSAIEKIRKLQDQQVHGRLEKMIFQEMHRIIQQQFPWQAHTVELRLARYFRIYRAPEVEALLEKETGLTIKKFYLLGMATAGAFISKNSYDLNTDFTQLGITDQQRDSFFSLIAMDFQQLRERTKSVQEYNENWSYTINPLQSTPLVRVFPEAPNIVICPVPHFILSRVSEGLFFDLGRIEGFENPYGAAVERYVGEISVELITTESLSIRAGEEYFVKKNKKAGVDWYVYDESAAMLIECKSKRLGLPARYQLEDGALEKEVNHLAKFVVQNYKNLADVVSEYTSWKPEGRRLYPVVLTLSNWYLFGPSIFQKLEDAIFNLLDKAGLERGMVEQYPYTIMSIEEYEIAIQVISQVGLAEFFEERAKSEHKGWMVSPFMDSKYPDVVAKARFDYLRSELDFIIDDIEPAV
;
A
#
# COMPACT_ATOMS: atom_id res chain seq x y z
N MET A 1 16.20 8.82 -23.72
CA MET A 1 15.47 7.63 -23.24
C MET A 1 15.12 6.61 -24.33
N TYR A 2 14.32 6.93 -25.36
CA TYR A 2 13.86 5.90 -26.33
C TYR A 2 14.97 5.07 -27.01
N HIS A 3 16.12 5.70 -27.34
CA HIS A 3 17.25 4.97 -27.94
C HIS A 3 17.86 3.93 -27.00
N HIS A 4 17.91 4.20 -25.69
CA HIS A 4 18.33 3.24 -24.65
C HIS A 4 17.26 2.17 -24.38
N TYR A 5 15.99 2.47 -24.64
CA TYR A 5 14.87 1.54 -24.49
C TYR A 5 14.79 0.50 -25.60
N LYS A 6 15.11 0.89 -26.85
CA LYS A 6 15.02 0.03 -28.04
C LYS A 6 15.65 -1.37 -27.88
N PRO A 7 16.84 -1.55 -27.25
CA PRO A 7 17.41 -2.87 -26.99
C PRO A 7 16.52 -3.80 -26.16
N LEU A 8 15.84 -3.28 -25.13
CA LEU A 8 14.92 -4.07 -24.30
C LEU A 8 13.69 -4.47 -25.11
N ARG A 9 13.03 -3.51 -25.75
CA ARG A 9 11.88 -3.76 -26.65
C ARG A 9 12.18 -4.83 -27.69
N ASN A 10 13.32 -4.71 -28.38
CA ASN A 10 13.72 -5.65 -29.43
C ASN A 10 14.06 -7.05 -28.88
N PHE A 11 14.52 -7.14 -27.62
CA PHE A 11 14.71 -8.42 -26.95
C PHE A 11 13.35 -9.04 -26.62
N VAL A 12 12.45 -8.29 -26.00
CA VAL A 12 11.13 -8.77 -25.58
C VAL A 12 10.26 -9.19 -26.77
N ALA A 13 10.37 -8.51 -27.91
CA ALA A 13 9.69 -8.89 -29.16
C ALA A 13 10.06 -10.28 -29.70
N LYS A 14 11.15 -10.89 -29.20
CA LYS A 14 11.60 -12.24 -29.55
C LYS A 14 11.11 -13.32 -28.59
N LEU A 15 10.43 -12.94 -27.52
CA LEU A 15 9.78 -13.85 -26.59
C LEU A 15 8.40 -14.22 -27.13
N ASP A 16 8.02 -15.49 -26.97
CA ASP A 16 6.62 -15.88 -27.08
C ASP A 16 5.83 -15.31 -25.89
N ARG A 17 4.72 -14.62 -26.16
CA ARG A 17 3.93 -13.94 -25.13
C ARG A 17 3.43 -14.88 -24.03
N THR A 18 2.92 -16.05 -24.39
CA THR A 18 2.22 -16.94 -23.45
C THR A 18 3.25 -17.66 -22.60
N ALA A 19 4.29 -18.21 -23.23
CA ALA A 19 5.40 -18.83 -22.53
C ALA A 19 6.08 -17.84 -21.58
N ALA A 20 6.36 -16.61 -22.02
CA ALA A 20 7.05 -15.63 -21.18
C ALA A 20 6.22 -15.25 -19.94
N LEU A 21 4.91 -15.02 -20.07
CA LEU A 21 4.06 -14.69 -18.91
C LEU A 21 3.93 -15.85 -17.92
N LEU A 22 3.83 -17.09 -18.41
CA LEU A 22 3.85 -18.29 -17.56
C LEU A 22 5.19 -18.47 -16.83
N GLN A 23 6.30 -18.18 -17.51
CA GLN A 23 7.64 -18.23 -16.92
C GLN A 23 7.83 -17.17 -15.84
N ILE A 24 7.29 -15.96 -16.04
CA ILE A 24 7.29 -14.89 -15.03
C ILE A 24 6.47 -15.31 -13.81
N CYS A 25 5.29 -15.90 -13.99
CA CYS A 25 4.50 -16.47 -12.87
C CYS A 25 5.34 -17.48 -12.06
N ARG A 26 6.02 -18.41 -12.74
CA ARG A 26 6.92 -19.39 -12.11
C ARG A 26 8.09 -18.74 -11.38
N PHE A 27 8.63 -17.63 -11.88
CA PHE A 27 9.67 -16.87 -11.19
C PHE A 27 9.17 -16.22 -9.90
N TYR A 28 7.96 -15.66 -9.88
CA TYR A 28 7.36 -15.17 -8.63
C TYR A 28 7.16 -16.29 -7.62
N GLN A 29 6.61 -17.43 -8.05
CA GLN A 29 6.44 -18.60 -7.20
C GLN A 29 7.78 -19.13 -6.64
N ASN A 30 8.86 -19.11 -7.44
CA ASN A 30 10.19 -19.47 -6.96
C ASN A 30 10.71 -18.50 -5.88
N ILE A 31 10.53 -17.19 -6.07
CA ILE A 31 10.99 -16.19 -5.10
C ILE A 31 10.20 -16.30 -3.78
N GLN A 32 8.87 -16.45 -3.88
CA GLN A 32 7.96 -16.41 -2.74
C GLN A 32 7.89 -17.75 -2.00
N TYR A 33 7.69 -18.84 -2.74
CA TYR A 33 7.36 -20.16 -2.18
C TYR A 33 8.46 -21.21 -2.41
N GLY A 34 9.53 -20.87 -3.15
CA GLY A 34 10.60 -21.82 -3.46
C GLY A 34 10.23 -22.85 -4.53
N GLU A 35 9.16 -22.60 -5.31
CA GLU A 35 8.75 -23.46 -6.41
C GLU A 35 9.89 -23.70 -7.42
N SER A 36 9.93 -24.90 -7.98
CA SER A 36 11.05 -25.31 -8.84
C SER A 36 11.13 -24.50 -10.14
N ILE A 37 12.36 -24.19 -10.54
CA ILE A 37 12.70 -23.62 -11.86
C ILE A 37 13.75 -24.52 -12.52
N PRO A 38 14.07 -24.34 -13.82
CA PRO A 38 15.05 -25.20 -14.49
C PRO A 38 16.41 -25.25 -13.77
N LEU A 39 16.99 -26.45 -13.64
CA LEU A 39 18.24 -26.69 -12.89
C LEU A 39 19.39 -25.77 -13.30
N GLN A 40 19.45 -25.36 -14.56
CA GLN A 40 20.42 -24.44 -15.13
C GLN A 40 20.48 -23.06 -14.46
N PHE A 41 19.45 -22.65 -13.70
CA PHE A 41 19.47 -21.43 -12.89
C PHE A 41 20.44 -21.49 -11.70
N SER A 42 20.86 -22.69 -11.28
CA SER A 42 21.99 -22.87 -10.33
C SER A 42 23.26 -22.15 -10.78
N ARG A 43 23.48 -21.98 -12.09
CA ARG A 43 24.67 -21.34 -12.66
C ARG A 43 24.72 -19.84 -12.44
N ILE A 44 23.59 -19.20 -12.19
CA ILE A 44 23.50 -17.74 -12.01
C ILE A 44 23.31 -17.33 -10.54
N HIS A 45 23.00 -18.29 -9.67
CA HIS A 45 22.84 -18.03 -8.24
C HIS A 45 24.20 -18.13 -7.53
N PRO A 46 24.59 -17.14 -6.69
CA PRO A 46 25.90 -17.11 -6.03
C PRO A 46 26.24 -18.40 -5.24
N ASN A 47 25.24 -18.97 -4.57
CA ASN A 47 25.38 -20.20 -3.77
C ASN A 47 25.06 -21.50 -4.54
N GLY A 48 25.00 -21.47 -5.88
CA GLY A 48 24.69 -22.66 -6.70
C GLY A 48 23.27 -23.20 -6.56
N LYS A 49 22.35 -22.46 -5.90
CA LYS A 49 20.97 -22.89 -5.68
C LYS A 49 20.14 -22.73 -6.94
N CYS A 50 19.23 -23.66 -7.20
CA CYS A 50 18.24 -23.55 -8.28
C CYS A 50 17.11 -22.56 -7.89
N SER A 51 17.47 -21.28 -7.77
CA SER A 51 16.56 -20.20 -7.40
C SER A 51 17.05 -18.89 -7.99
N ILE A 52 16.13 -17.95 -8.17
CA ILE A 52 16.44 -16.54 -8.49
C ILE A 52 16.24 -15.61 -7.29
N LYS A 53 15.83 -16.16 -6.12
CA LYS A 53 15.70 -15.40 -4.87
C LYS A 53 17.05 -14.83 -4.47
N GLY A 54 17.12 -13.51 -4.27
CA GLY A 54 18.37 -12.81 -3.98
C GLY A 54 19.26 -12.54 -5.20
N VAL A 55 18.86 -12.96 -6.40
CA VAL A 55 19.53 -12.63 -7.69
C VAL A 55 18.76 -11.54 -8.43
N VAL A 56 17.43 -11.63 -8.41
CA VAL A 56 16.49 -10.70 -9.04
C VAL A 56 15.43 -10.31 -8.03
N PHE A 57 14.98 -9.06 -8.11
CA PHE A 57 13.97 -8.53 -7.22
C PHE A 57 12.56 -8.56 -7.85
N PRO A 58 11.48 -8.69 -7.04
CA PRO A 58 10.11 -8.74 -7.53
C PRO A 58 9.69 -7.56 -8.43
N TRP A 59 10.15 -6.34 -8.15
CA TRP A 59 9.84 -5.15 -8.96
C TRP A 59 10.51 -5.19 -10.35
N GLU A 60 11.62 -5.92 -10.52
CA GLU A 60 12.26 -6.11 -11.83
C GLU A 60 11.44 -7.07 -12.69
N LEU A 61 10.86 -8.11 -12.08
CA LEU A 61 9.92 -9.02 -12.75
C LEU A 61 8.60 -8.32 -13.11
N ASP A 62 8.15 -7.36 -12.30
CA ASP A 62 6.96 -6.55 -12.58
C ASP A 62 7.17 -5.70 -13.84
N ILE A 63 8.32 -5.03 -13.93
CA ILE A 63 8.73 -4.31 -15.15
C ILE A 63 8.80 -5.28 -16.34
N LEU A 64 9.41 -6.46 -16.18
CA LEU A 64 9.50 -7.45 -17.25
C LEU A 64 8.11 -7.92 -17.71
N ALA A 65 7.17 -8.16 -16.79
CA ALA A 65 5.79 -8.55 -17.12
C ALA A 65 5.10 -7.46 -17.95
N ARG A 66 5.21 -6.20 -17.53
CA ARG A 66 4.67 -5.04 -18.26
C ARG A 66 5.26 -4.95 -19.67
N GLU A 67 6.57 -5.12 -19.80
CA GLU A 67 7.25 -5.07 -21.10
C GLU A 67 6.87 -6.24 -22.00
N VAL A 68 6.71 -7.46 -21.46
CA VAL A 68 6.19 -8.62 -22.20
C VAL A 68 4.79 -8.33 -22.72
N ILE A 69 3.88 -7.79 -21.90
CA ILE A 69 2.54 -7.40 -22.35
C ILE A 69 2.60 -6.43 -23.54
N LEU A 70 3.45 -5.41 -23.44
CA LEU A 70 3.60 -4.37 -24.46
C LEU A 70 4.17 -4.89 -25.78
N ASN A 71 5.24 -5.68 -25.71
CA ASN A 71 6.14 -5.86 -26.85
C ASN A 71 6.30 -7.29 -27.34
N SER A 72 5.85 -8.32 -26.59
CA SER A 72 6.02 -9.72 -26.98
C SER A 72 5.33 -10.08 -28.30
N GLY A 73 5.93 -11.06 -29.00
CA GLY A 73 5.42 -11.62 -30.24
C GLY A 73 4.61 -12.89 -30.04
N VAL A 74 4.28 -13.54 -31.16
CA VAL A 74 3.57 -14.84 -31.22
C VAL A 74 4.54 -16.00 -31.53
N GLY A 75 5.85 -15.71 -31.65
CA GLY A 75 6.88 -16.70 -31.92
C GLY A 75 8.14 -16.43 -31.09
N ALA A 76 8.80 -17.51 -30.66
CA ALA A 76 9.97 -17.43 -29.80
C ALA A 76 11.28 -17.69 -30.57
N THR A 77 12.22 -16.75 -30.48
CA THR A 77 13.66 -17.03 -30.68
C THR A 77 14.45 -16.87 -29.37
N LYS A 78 13.73 -16.58 -28.27
CA LYS A 78 14.22 -16.34 -26.92
C LYS A 78 13.28 -17.00 -25.91
N ASN A 79 13.82 -17.41 -24.78
CA ASN A 79 13.08 -18.14 -23.75
C ASN A 79 13.58 -17.73 -22.35
N LEU A 80 12.69 -17.25 -21.46
CA LEU A 80 13.14 -16.81 -20.14
C LEU A 80 13.60 -17.95 -19.24
N PHE A 81 13.22 -19.20 -19.51
CA PHE A 81 13.79 -20.36 -18.82
C PHE A 81 15.21 -20.71 -19.26
N GLU A 82 15.75 -20.06 -20.29
CA GLU A 82 17.18 -20.11 -20.62
C GLU A 82 17.93 -19.03 -19.82
N PRO A 83 18.89 -19.38 -18.93
CA PRO A 83 19.54 -18.42 -18.04
C PRO A 83 20.21 -17.26 -18.78
N ARG A 84 20.77 -17.52 -19.96
CA ARG A 84 21.39 -16.48 -20.80
C ARG A 84 20.36 -15.42 -21.23
N ASP A 85 19.18 -15.86 -21.62
CA ASP A 85 18.12 -14.96 -22.07
C ASP A 85 17.49 -14.24 -20.89
N PHE A 86 17.25 -14.93 -19.78
CA PHE A 86 16.80 -14.32 -18.52
C PHE A 86 17.73 -13.20 -18.04
N VAL A 87 19.03 -13.50 -17.90
CA VAL A 87 20.04 -12.53 -17.50
C VAL A 87 20.07 -11.36 -18.49
N SER A 88 19.97 -11.62 -19.79
CA SER A 88 19.94 -10.56 -20.80
C SER A 88 18.71 -9.65 -20.66
N ALA A 89 17.55 -10.19 -20.29
CA ALA A 89 16.35 -9.40 -20.04
C ALA A 89 16.54 -8.46 -18.83
N ILE A 90 16.98 -9.02 -17.70
CA ILE A 90 17.17 -8.28 -16.44
C ILE A 90 18.28 -7.23 -16.57
N GLU A 91 19.41 -7.57 -17.18
CA GLU A 91 20.48 -6.58 -17.42
C GLU A 91 20.03 -5.40 -18.28
N LYS A 92 19.14 -5.63 -19.26
CA LYS A 92 18.60 -4.54 -20.09
C LYS A 92 17.68 -3.63 -19.29
N ILE A 93 16.90 -4.19 -18.36
CA ILE A 93 16.08 -3.41 -17.42
C ILE A 93 16.98 -2.57 -16.53
N ARG A 94 17.96 -3.18 -15.84
CA ARG A 94 18.92 -2.49 -14.96
C ARG A 94 19.69 -1.38 -15.69
N LYS A 95 20.23 -1.68 -16.87
CA LYS A 95 20.92 -0.67 -17.69
C LYS A 95 20.01 0.49 -18.06
N LEU A 96 18.73 0.24 -18.35
CA LEU A 96 17.80 1.32 -18.67
C LEU A 96 17.48 2.17 -17.43
N GLN A 97 17.35 1.54 -16.26
CA GLN A 97 17.22 2.25 -14.97
C GLN A 97 18.43 3.14 -14.68
N ASP A 98 19.65 2.64 -14.90
CA ASP A 98 20.86 3.46 -14.76
C ASP A 98 20.85 4.68 -15.68
N GLN A 99 20.35 4.52 -16.92
CA GLN A 99 20.22 5.63 -17.86
C GLN A 99 19.11 6.63 -17.49
N GLN A 100 18.05 6.22 -16.78
CA GLN A 100 16.98 7.12 -16.36
C GLN A 100 17.48 8.23 -15.43
N VAL A 101 18.46 7.92 -14.58
CA VAL A 101 18.99 8.84 -13.56
C VAL A 101 20.34 9.48 -13.95
N HIS A 102 20.90 9.09 -15.10
CA HIS A 102 22.23 9.51 -15.53
C HIS A 102 22.35 11.05 -15.66
N GLY A 103 23.36 11.62 -15.02
CA GLY A 103 23.64 13.07 -15.05
C GLY A 103 22.68 13.94 -14.24
N ARG A 104 21.73 13.36 -13.50
CA ARG A 104 20.72 14.10 -12.71
C ARG A 104 20.67 13.71 -11.23
N LEU A 105 21.21 12.54 -10.87
CA LEU A 105 21.13 11.99 -9.51
C LEU A 105 21.60 12.99 -8.43
N GLU A 106 22.71 13.68 -8.65
CA GLU A 106 23.25 14.64 -7.66
C GLU A 106 22.28 15.78 -7.34
N LYS A 107 21.44 16.19 -8.30
CA LYS A 107 20.47 17.28 -8.13
C LYS A 107 19.11 16.82 -7.63
N MET A 108 18.80 15.53 -7.77
CA MET A 108 17.45 14.97 -7.56
C MET A 108 17.46 13.72 -6.67
N ILE A 109 18.49 13.56 -5.84
CA ILE A 109 18.71 12.33 -5.06
C ILE A 109 17.50 12.00 -4.19
N PHE A 110 16.92 12.98 -3.50
CA PHE A 110 15.77 12.76 -2.63
C PHE A 110 14.49 12.41 -3.41
N GLN A 111 14.27 13.03 -4.57
CA GLN A 111 13.15 12.68 -5.46
C GLN A 111 13.31 11.25 -5.99
N GLU A 112 14.50 10.87 -6.45
CA GLU A 112 14.75 9.50 -6.93
C GLU A 112 14.63 8.48 -5.80
N MET A 113 15.14 8.77 -4.61
CA MET A 113 14.95 7.91 -3.44
C MET A 113 13.46 7.74 -3.12
N HIS A 114 12.65 8.81 -3.19
CA HIS A 114 11.20 8.70 -2.97
C HIS A 114 10.55 7.74 -3.97
N ARG A 115 10.88 7.88 -5.26
CA ARG A 115 10.34 7.01 -6.33
C ARG A 115 10.77 5.55 -6.15
N ILE A 116 12.04 5.32 -5.80
CA ILE A 116 12.58 3.99 -5.47
C ILE A 116 11.78 3.36 -4.32
N ILE A 117 11.54 4.12 -3.24
CA ILE A 117 10.82 3.63 -2.07
C ILE A 117 9.37 3.29 -2.42
N GLN A 118 8.68 4.16 -3.16
CA GLN A 118 7.32 3.91 -3.63
C GLN A 118 7.23 2.65 -4.52
N GLN A 119 8.27 2.34 -5.30
CA GLN A 119 8.32 1.14 -6.13
C GLN A 119 8.67 -0.12 -5.34
N GLN A 120 9.65 -0.06 -4.41
CA GLN A 120 10.26 -1.26 -3.82
C GLN A 120 9.63 -1.68 -2.50
N PHE A 121 9.28 -0.74 -1.61
CA PHE A 121 8.79 -1.06 -0.27
C PHE A 121 7.49 -1.86 -0.27
N PRO A 122 6.51 -1.64 -1.18
CA PRO A 122 5.32 -2.48 -1.23
C PRO A 122 5.60 -3.98 -1.40
N TRP A 123 6.71 -4.35 -2.04
CA TRP A 123 7.15 -5.74 -2.23
C TRP A 123 7.90 -6.32 -1.02
N GLN A 124 8.37 -5.46 -0.11
CA GLN A 124 9.17 -5.84 1.05
C GLN A 124 8.35 -5.90 2.33
N ALA A 125 7.10 -5.41 2.32
CA ALA A 125 6.22 -5.43 3.47
C ALA A 125 6.02 -6.87 3.98
N HIS A 126 6.43 -7.11 5.23
CA HIS A 126 6.48 -8.44 5.84
C HIS A 126 5.14 -8.96 6.38
N THR A 127 4.04 -8.23 6.18
CA THR A 127 2.77 -8.48 6.88
C THR A 127 1.57 -8.48 5.91
N VAL A 128 1.63 -9.34 4.88
CA VAL A 128 0.54 -9.49 3.91
C VAL A 128 -0.76 -9.89 4.62
N GLU A 129 -0.70 -10.76 5.64
CA GLU A 129 -1.90 -11.15 6.40
C GLU A 129 -2.54 -9.95 7.11
N LEU A 130 -1.76 -9.14 7.83
CA LEU A 130 -2.28 -7.94 8.50
C LEU A 130 -2.88 -6.94 7.50
N ARG A 131 -2.24 -6.77 6.34
CA ARG A 131 -2.80 -5.91 5.30
C ARG A 131 -4.16 -6.42 4.84
N LEU A 132 -4.26 -7.72 4.50
CA LEU A 132 -5.51 -8.33 4.07
C LEU A 132 -6.61 -8.15 5.13
N ALA A 133 -6.28 -8.47 6.38
CA ALA A 133 -7.21 -8.41 7.51
C ALA A 133 -7.66 -6.98 7.84
N ARG A 134 -6.74 -6.00 7.79
CA ARG A 134 -7.04 -4.57 7.98
C ARG A 134 -8.07 -4.09 6.98
N TYR A 135 -7.81 -4.30 5.68
CA TYR A 135 -8.74 -3.88 4.65
C TYR A 135 -10.05 -4.67 4.71
N PHE A 136 -10.02 -5.94 5.10
CA PHE A 136 -11.23 -6.73 5.30
C PHE A 136 -12.12 -6.11 6.38
N ARG A 137 -11.57 -5.81 7.56
CA ARG A 137 -12.29 -5.17 8.66
C ARG A 137 -12.87 -3.81 8.24
N ILE A 138 -12.11 -3.00 7.51
CA ILE A 138 -12.56 -1.69 7.00
C ILE A 138 -13.72 -1.85 6.01
N TYR A 139 -13.61 -2.75 5.02
CA TYR A 139 -14.67 -2.93 4.02
C TYR A 139 -15.91 -3.65 4.56
N ARG A 140 -15.80 -4.37 5.68
CA ARG A 140 -16.92 -4.97 6.42
C ARG A 140 -17.73 -3.94 7.24
N ALA A 141 -17.31 -2.68 7.27
CA ALA A 141 -18.15 -1.62 7.83
C ALA A 141 -19.52 -1.61 7.09
N PRO A 142 -20.66 -1.65 7.80
CA PRO A 142 -21.97 -1.88 7.18
C PRO A 142 -22.29 -0.92 6.02
N GLU A 143 -21.93 0.37 6.17
CA GLU A 143 -22.18 1.36 5.12
C GLU A 143 -21.31 1.16 3.88
N VAL A 144 -20.11 0.60 4.05
CA VAL A 144 -19.16 0.31 2.97
C VAL A 144 -19.52 -1.00 2.28
N GLU A 145 -19.85 -2.03 3.05
CA GLU A 145 -20.28 -3.34 2.54
C GLU A 145 -21.56 -3.22 1.72
N ALA A 146 -22.53 -2.41 2.17
CA ALA A 146 -23.76 -2.16 1.42
C ALA A 146 -23.50 -1.57 0.02
N LEU A 147 -22.46 -0.72 -0.13
CA LEU A 147 -22.05 -0.19 -1.43
C LEU A 147 -21.40 -1.27 -2.30
N LEU A 148 -20.56 -2.12 -1.72
CA LEU A 148 -19.95 -3.26 -2.42
C LEU A 148 -21.01 -4.24 -2.92
N GLU A 149 -21.95 -4.64 -2.06
CA GLU A 149 -23.02 -5.58 -2.39
C GLU A 149 -23.89 -5.02 -3.52
N LYS A 150 -24.20 -3.73 -3.48
CA LYS A 150 -24.97 -3.07 -4.53
C LYS A 150 -24.28 -3.11 -5.89
N GLU A 151 -22.97 -2.84 -5.94
CA GLU A 151 -22.23 -2.79 -7.21
C GLU A 151 -21.87 -4.17 -7.76
N THR A 152 -21.57 -5.12 -6.89
CA THR A 152 -20.97 -6.40 -7.30
C THR A 152 -21.87 -7.61 -7.07
N GLY A 153 -22.91 -7.48 -6.24
CA GLY A 153 -23.71 -8.61 -5.77
C GLY A 153 -23.00 -9.51 -4.76
N LEU A 154 -21.82 -9.11 -4.28
CA LEU A 154 -20.98 -9.85 -3.35
C LEU A 154 -20.89 -9.13 -2.00
N THR A 155 -21.00 -9.89 -0.92
CA THR A 155 -20.55 -9.45 0.41
C THR A 155 -19.03 -9.35 0.42
N ILE A 156 -18.44 -8.62 1.38
CA ILE A 156 -16.98 -8.52 1.45
C ILE A 156 -16.34 -9.90 1.71
N LYS A 157 -17.01 -10.73 2.52
CA LYS A 157 -16.59 -12.11 2.82
C LYS A 157 -16.47 -12.95 1.54
N LYS A 158 -17.51 -12.94 0.69
CA LYS A 158 -17.50 -13.68 -0.58
C LYS A 158 -16.45 -13.17 -1.55
N PHE A 159 -16.26 -11.84 -1.61
CA PHE A 159 -15.25 -11.22 -2.45
C PHE A 159 -13.83 -11.65 -2.05
N TYR A 160 -13.52 -11.64 -0.75
CA TYR A 160 -12.25 -12.12 -0.22
C TYR A 160 -12.07 -13.63 -0.42
N LEU A 161 -13.11 -14.44 -0.21
CA LEU A 161 -13.05 -15.89 -0.38
C LEU A 161 -12.67 -16.27 -1.83
N LEU A 162 -13.30 -15.66 -2.83
CA LEU A 162 -12.95 -15.87 -4.25
C LEU A 162 -11.51 -15.44 -4.55
N GLY A 163 -11.08 -14.30 -4.00
CA GLY A 163 -9.72 -13.79 -4.10
C GLY A 163 -8.66 -14.73 -3.53
N MET A 164 -8.86 -15.17 -2.30
CA MET A 164 -7.95 -16.05 -1.57
C MET A 164 -7.90 -17.45 -2.20
N ALA A 165 -9.04 -18.01 -2.61
CA ALA A 165 -9.08 -19.28 -3.33
C ALA A 165 -8.31 -19.20 -4.66
N THR A 166 -8.48 -18.11 -5.41
CA THR A 166 -7.75 -17.87 -6.67
C THR A 166 -6.25 -17.70 -6.41
N ALA A 167 -5.87 -16.87 -5.44
CA ALA A 167 -4.47 -16.66 -5.07
C ALA A 167 -3.80 -17.97 -4.61
N GLY A 168 -4.49 -18.76 -3.78
CA GLY A 168 -4.04 -20.07 -3.31
C GLY A 168 -3.80 -21.05 -4.46
N ALA A 169 -4.67 -21.06 -5.47
CA ALA A 169 -4.46 -21.89 -6.66
C ALA A 169 -3.16 -21.53 -7.40
N PHE A 170 -2.82 -20.24 -7.48
CA PHE A 170 -1.58 -19.75 -8.12
C PHE A 170 -0.32 -19.90 -7.25
N ILE A 171 -0.38 -20.56 -6.09
CA ILE A 171 0.85 -20.95 -5.37
C ILE A 171 1.60 -22.02 -6.17
N SER A 172 0.89 -23.01 -6.71
CA SER A 172 1.48 -24.16 -7.41
C SER A 172 1.03 -24.32 -8.88
N LYS A 173 -0.14 -23.78 -9.25
CA LYS A 173 -0.66 -23.82 -10.63
C LYS A 173 -0.22 -22.57 -11.41
N ASN A 174 -0.17 -22.70 -12.73
CA ASN A 174 0.16 -21.59 -13.64
C ASN A 174 -1.05 -21.04 -14.40
N SER A 175 -2.19 -21.70 -14.25
CA SER A 175 -3.45 -21.33 -14.88
C SER A 175 -4.61 -21.64 -13.95
N TYR A 176 -5.72 -20.96 -14.17
CA TYR A 176 -6.94 -21.10 -13.39
C TYR A 176 -8.15 -21.12 -14.31
N ASP A 177 -9.12 -21.98 -14.01
CA ASP A 177 -10.38 -22.04 -14.75
C ASP A 177 -11.42 -21.17 -14.03
N LEU A 178 -11.85 -20.11 -14.71
CA LEU A 178 -12.84 -19.18 -14.18
C LEU A 178 -14.22 -19.81 -13.97
N ASN A 179 -14.48 -20.99 -14.54
CA ASN A 179 -15.72 -21.75 -14.32
C ASN A 179 -15.64 -22.67 -13.09
N THR A 180 -14.60 -22.53 -12.25
CA THR A 180 -14.54 -23.27 -10.98
C THR A 180 -15.83 -23.08 -10.20
N ASP A 181 -16.40 -24.19 -9.71
CA ASP A 181 -17.66 -24.19 -8.97
C ASP A 181 -17.42 -23.77 -7.52
N PHE A 182 -18.16 -22.75 -7.07
CA PHE A 182 -18.13 -22.21 -5.71
C PHE A 182 -19.48 -22.34 -4.99
N THR A 183 -20.42 -23.12 -5.55
CA THR A 183 -21.78 -23.27 -5.00
C THR A 183 -21.78 -23.90 -3.60
N GLN A 184 -20.82 -24.78 -3.30
CA GLN A 184 -20.62 -25.35 -1.96
C GLN A 184 -20.24 -24.29 -0.91
N LEU A 185 -19.64 -23.18 -1.34
CA LEU A 185 -19.32 -22.02 -0.49
C LEU A 185 -20.43 -20.96 -0.52
N GLY A 186 -21.62 -21.32 -1.02
CA GLY A 186 -22.77 -20.43 -1.10
C GLY A 186 -22.62 -19.29 -2.12
N ILE A 187 -21.71 -19.43 -3.09
CA ILE A 187 -21.45 -18.45 -4.14
C ILE A 187 -22.05 -18.95 -5.45
N THR A 188 -22.95 -18.15 -6.03
CA THR A 188 -23.58 -18.47 -7.32
C THR A 188 -22.64 -18.21 -8.49
N ASP A 189 -22.91 -18.82 -9.65
CA ASP A 189 -22.19 -18.54 -10.90
C ASP A 189 -22.20 -17.04 -11.24
N GLN A 190 -23.33 -16.36 -11.05
CA GLN A 190 -23.44 -14.91 -11.29
C GLN A 190 -22.50 -14.11 -10.39
N GLN A 191 -22.40 -14.48 -9.11
CA GLN A 191 -21.49 -13.85 -8.14
C GLN A 191 -20.03 -14.10 -8.49
N ARG A 192 -19.69 -15.35 -8.84
CA ARG A 192 -18.35 -15.72 -9.31
C ARG A 192 -17.96 -14.92 -10.57
N ASP A 193 -18.86 -14.84 -11.55
CA ASP A 193 -18.60 -14.18 -12.82
C ASP A 193 -18.48 -12.66 -12.65
N SER A 194 -19.29 -12.07 -11.77
CA SER A 194 -19.18 -10.68 -11.33
C SER A 194 -17.78 -10.38 -10.76
N PHE A 195 -17.29 -11.20 -9.82
CA PHE A 195 -15.92 -11.08 -9.30
C PHE A 195 -14.85 -11.15 -10.39
N PHE A 196 -14.87 -12.19 -11.24
CA PHE A 196 -13.85 -12.37 -12.26
C PHE A 196 -13.90 -11.30 -13.35
N SER A 197 -15.06 -10.68 -13.60
CA SER A 197 -15.17 -9.52 -14.49
C SER A 197 -14.37 -8.30 -14.00
N LEU A 198 -14.14 -8.18 -12.69
CA LEU A 198 -13.42 -7.06 -12.08
C LEU A 198 -11.90 -7.24 -12.09
N ILE A 199 -11.42 -8.48 -12.17
CA ILE A 199 -10.00 -8.81 -11.97
C ILE A 199 -9.35 -9.52 -13.17
N ALA A 200 -10.12 -9.96 -14.15
CA ALA A 200 -9.62 -10.58 -15.38
C ALA A 200 -9.73 -9.64 -16.58
N MET A 201 -8.76 -9.72 -17.50
CA MET A 201 -8.75 -8.94 -18.73
C MET A 201 -8.19 -9.73 -19.91
N ASP A 202 -8.70 -9.47 -21.11
CA ASP A 202 -8.13 -10.03 -22.34
C ASP A 202 -6.75 -9.45 -22.62
N PHE A 203 -5.83 -10.28 -23.12
CA PHE A 203 -4.46 -9.85 -23.38
C PHE A 203 -4.36 -8.61 -24.29
N GLN A 204 -5.21 -8.50 -25.33
CA GLN A 204 -5.17 -7.34 -26.23
C GLN A 204 -5.64 -6.06 -25.56
N GLN A 205 -6.74 -6.13 -24.79
CA GLN A 205 -7.23 -5.00 -24.00
C GLN A 205 -6.19 -4.57 -22.96
N LEU A 206 -5.58 -5.55 -22.29
CA LEU A 206 -4.50 -5.29 -21.34
C LEU A 206 -3.32 -4.61 -22.03
N ARG A 207 -2.90 -5.07 -23.20
CA ARG A 207 -1.83 -4.45 -24.00
C ARG A 207 -2.17 -3.02 -24.40
N GLU A 208 -3.39 -2.75 -24.84
CA GLU A 208 -3.86 -1.40 -25.18
C GLU A 208 -3.83 -0.47 -23.96
N ARG A 209 -4.32 -0.95 -22.82
CA ARG A 209 -4.27 -0.23 -21.55
C ARG A 209 -2.83 0.01 -21.09
N THR A 210 -1.93 -0.95 -21.25
CA THR A 210 -0.52 -0.75 -20.93
C THR A 210 0.12 0.28 -21.86
N LYS A 211 -0.22 0.27 -23.17
CA LYS A 211 0.25 1.30 -24.10
C LYS A 211 -0.24 2.70 -23.73
N SER A 212 -1.49 2.84 -23.28
CA SER A 212 -2.06 4.16 -22.96
C SER A 212 -1.44 4.82 -21.74
N VAL A 213 -0.86 4.03 -20.83
CA VAL A 213 -0.17 4.54 -19.64
C VAL A 213 1.36 4.54 -19.77
N GLN A 214 1.92 3.91 -20.81
CA GLN A 214 3.36 3.73 -20.94
C GLN A 214 4.10 5.06 -21.16
N GLU A 215 5.08 5.35 -20.30
CA GLU A 215 5.96 6.51 -20.47
C GLU A 215 7.33 6.10 -21.00
N TYR A 216 7.91 6.92 -21.89
CA TYR A 216 9.24 6.68 -22.50
C TYR A 216 10.26 7.77 -22.11
N ASN A 217 10.12 8.27 -20.89
CA ASN A 217 10.92 9.31 -20.27
C ASN A 217 11.59 8.76 -18.99
N GLU A 218 12.05 9.62 -18.10
CA GLU A 218 12.59 9.31 -16.76
C GLU A 218 11.62 8.52 -15.86
N ASN A 219 10.32 8.45 -16.17
CA ASN A 219 9.30 7.69 -15.44
C ASN A 219 9.13 6.25 -15.94
N TRP A 220 9.89 5.81 -16.95
CA TRP A 220 9.71 4.50 -17.57
C TRP A 220 9.65 3.32 -16.56
N SER A 221 10.64 3.19 -15.67
CA SER A 221 10.66 2.10 -14.67
C SER A 221 9.47 2.16 -13.71
N TYR A 222 8.96 3.36 -13.42
CA TYR A 222 7.92 3.61 -12.43
C TYR A 222 6.51 3.71 -13.02
N THR A 223 6.38 3.54 -14.34
CA THR A 223 5.07 3.52 -14.99
C THR A 223 4.19 2.44 -14.38
N ILE A 224 2.90 2.71 -14.16
CA ILE A 224 1.99 1.71 -13.60
C ILE A 224 1.96 0.45 -14.46
N ASN A 225 1.93 -0.72 -13.80
CA ASN A 225 1.55 -1.96 -14.45
C ASN A 225 0.03 -2.17 -14.32
N PRO A 226 -0.75 -2.17 -15.41
CA PRO A 226 -2.20 -2.39 -15.33
C PRO A 226 -2.61 -3.71 -14.68
N LEU A 227 -1.71 -4.71 -14.63
CA LEU A 227 -1.92 -5.96 -13.89
C LEU A 227 -2.25 -5.74 -12.40
N GLN A 228 -1.87 -4.61 -11.79
CA GLN A 228 -2.25 -4.29 -10.41
C GLN A 228 -3.78 -4.18 -10.22
N SER A 229 -4.51 -3.82 -11.29
CA SER A 229 -5.97 -3.70 -11.27
C SER A 229 -6.69 -4.90 -11.88
N THR A 230 -6.06 -5.60 -12.83
CA THR A 230 -6.60 -6.80 -13.48
C THR A 230 -5.50 -7.87 -13.55
N PRO A 231 -5.22 -8.56 -12.45
CA PRO A 231 -4.09 -9.49 -12.33
C PRO A 231 -4.25 -10.76 -13.16
N LEU A 232 -5.47 -11.14 -13.54
CA LEU A 232 -5.75 -12.33 -14.34
C LEU A 232 -5.81 -11.96 -15.82
N VAL A 233 -5.18 -12.78 -16.67
CA VAL A 233 -5.08 -12.50 -18.11
C VAL A 233 -5.61 -13.67 -18.91
N ARG A 234 -6.57 -13.41 -19.80
CA ARG A 234 -7.03 -14.37 -20.82
C ARG A 234 -6.07 -14.33 -21.99
N VAL A 235 -5.27 -15.40 -22.15
CA VAL A 235 -4.23 -15.51 -23.17
C VAL A 235 -4.49 -16.60 -24.21
N PHE A 236 -5.48 -17.47 -23.97
CA PHE A 236 -5.86 -18.59 -24.83
C PHE A 236 -7.21 -18.31 -25.51
N PRO A 237 -7.24 -17.90 -26.79
CA PRO A 237 -8.50 -17.61 -27.49
C PRO A 237 -9.44 -18.81 -27.56
N GLU A 238 -8.88 -20.00 -27.76
CA GLU A 238 -9.58 -21.30 -27.79
C GLU A 238 -10.06 -21.80 -26.43
N ALA A 239 -9.55 -21.23 -25.33
CA ALA A 239 -9.93 -21.58 -23.97
C ALA A 239 -10.13 -20.30 -23.13
N PRO A 240 -11.16 -19.49 -23.43
CA PRO A 240 -11.31 -18.15 -22.87
C PRO A 240 -11.48 -18.15 -21.35
N ASN A 241 -11.99 -19.24 -20.77
CA ASN A 241 -12.17 -19.38 -19.31
C ASN A 241 -10.87 -19.75 -18.58
N ILE A 242 -9.80 -20.10 -19.31
CA ILE A 242 -8.50 -20.36 -18.71
C ILE A 242 -7.69 -19.07 -18.69
N VAL A 243 -7.36 -18.62 -17.48
CA VAL A 243 -6.53 -17.44 -17.25
C VAL A 243 -5.17 -17.83 -16.68
N ILE A 244 -4.22 -16.91 -16.85
CA ILE A 244 -2.92 -16.95 -16.15
C ILE A 244 -2.81 -15.72 -15.25
N CYS A 245 -1.98 -15.79 -14.21
CA CYS A 245 -1.63 -14.65 -13.38
C CYS A 245 -0.13 -14.39 -13.46
N PRO A 246 0.35 -13.45 -14.30
CA PRO A 246 1.79 -13.22 -14.45
C PRO A 246 2.47 -12.79 -13.15
N VAL A 247 1.74 -12.08 -12.28
CA VAL A 247 2.21 -11.57 -10.99
C VAL A 247 1.21 -11.99 -9.89
N PRO A 248 1.33 -13.21 -9.33
CA PRO A 248 0.36 -13.75 -8.36
C PRO A 248 0.10 -12.84 -7.15
N HIS A 249 1.12 -12.12 -6.68
CA HIS A 249 1.02 -11.15 -5.58
C HIS A 249 -0.07 -10.09 -5.81
N PHE A 250 -0.32 -9.69 -7.06
CA PHE A 250 -1.33 -8.69 -7.37
C PHE A 250 -2.76 -9.18 -7.13
N ILE A 251 -3.03 -10.48 -7.03
CA ILE A 251 -4.37 -10.97 -6.65
C ILE A 251 -4.71 -10.50 -5.23
N LEU A 252 -3.80 -10.71 -4.28
CA LEU A 252 -4.00 -10.34 -2.89
C LEU A 252 -4.16 -8.82 -2.74
N SER A 253 -3.24 -8.04 -3.31
CA SER A 253 -3.37 -6.58 -3.32
C SER A 253 -4.65 -6.10 -4.01
N ARG A 254 -5.11 -6.79 -5.05
CA ARG A 254 -6.34 -6.43 -5.76
C ARG A 254 -7.59 -6.63 -4.91
N VAL A 255 -7.61 -7.68 -4.08
CA VAL A 255 -8.78 -7.98 -3.25
C VAL A 255 -8.83 -7.21 -1.93
N SER A 256 -7.68 -6.74 -1.44
CA SER A 256 -7.60 -5.81 -0.30
C SER A 256 -7.60 -4.35 -0.74
N GLU A 257 -6.46 -3.67 -0.69
CA GLU A 257 -6.32 -2.24 -0.96
C GLU A 257 -6.72 -1.82 -2.38
N GLY A 258 -6.75 -2.78 -3.31
CA GLY A 258 -7.14 -2.60 -4.70
C GLY A 258 -8.64 -2.54 -4.93
N LEU A 259 -9.48 -2.99 -3.99
CA LEU A 259 -10.94 -2.86 -4.09
C LEU A 259 -11.39 -1.41 -4.16
N PHE A 260 -10.60 -0.50 -3.59
CA PHE A 260 -10.77 0.95 -3.72
C PHE A 260 -10.84 1.42 -5.19
N PHE A 261 -10.19 0.72 -6.14
CA PHE A 261 -10.25 1.12 -7.55
C PHE A 261 -11.64 1.02 -8.16
N ASP A 262 -12.47 0.12 -7.63
CA ASP A 262 -13.86 -0.06 -8.03
C ASP A 262 -14.75 0.86 -7.21
N LEU A 263 -14.64 0.77 -5.88
CA LEU A 263 -15.57 1.45 -4.98
C LEU A 263 -15.35 2.96 -4.91
N GLY A 264 -14.10 3.42 -5.05
CA GLY A 264 -13.75 4.84 -5.02
C GLY A 264 -14.34 5.68 -6.15
N ARG A 265 -14.96 5.04 -7.15
CA ARG A 265 -15.68 5.71 -8.25
C ARG A 265 -17.17 5.84 -8.01
N ILE A 266 -17.70 5.15 -7.00
CA ILE A 266 -19.11 5.19 -6.64
C ILE A 266 -19.39 6.52 -5.95
N GLU A 267 -20.41 7.23 -6.42
CA GLU A 267 -20.87 8.46 -5.78
C GLU A 267 -21.28 8.17 -4.32
N GLY A 268 -20.76 8.97 -3.39
CA GLY A 268 -21.05 8.81 -1.96
C GLY A 268 -20.17 7.80 -1.22
N PHE A 269 -19.20 7.14 -1.86
CA PHE A 269 -18.29 6.20 -1.19
C PHE A 269 -17.32 6.87 -0.19
N GLU A 270 -16.91 8.11 -0.44
CA GLU A 270 -15.84 8.78 0.32
C GLU A 270 -16.17 8.90 1.82
N ASN A 271 -17.40 9.26 2.17
CA ASN A 271 -17.80 9.49 3.57
C ASN A 271 -17.89 8.17 4.37
N PRO A 272 -18.64 7.13 3.91
CA PRO A 272 -18.64 5.82 4.56
C PRO A 272 -17.24 5.23 4.70
N TYR A 273 -16.40 5.34 3.67
CA TYR A 273 -15.05 4.82 3.72
C TYR A 273 -14.16 5.57 4.73
N GLY A 274 -14.27 6.90 4.78
CA GLY A 274 -13.60 7.72 5.81
C GLY A 274 -14.01 7.31 7.22
N ALA A 275 -15.31 7.18 7.47
CA ALA A 275 -15.85 6.77 8.77
C ALA A 275 -15.44 5.34 9.15
N ALA A 276 -15.36 4.41 8.19
CA ALA A 276 -14.88 3.05 8.41
C ALA A 276 -13.40 3.01 8.81
N VAL A 277 -12.57 3.86 8.21
CA VAL A 277 -11.16 4.00 8.59
C VAL A 277 -11.02 4.59 10.00
N GLU A 278 -11.79 5.62 10.32
CA GLU A 278 -11.81 6.22 11.66
C GLU A 278 -12.24 5.19 12.72
N ARG A 279 -13.31 4.43 12.45
CA ARG A 279 -13.78 3.34 13.31
C ARG A 279 -12.71 2.28 13.52
N TYR A 280 -12.05 1.85 12.45
CA TYR A 280 -10.96 0.87 12.51
C TYR A 280 -9.83 1.33 13.44
N VAL A 281 -9.47 2.61 13.41
CA VAL A 281 -8.42 3.16 14.28
C VAL A 281 -8.82 3.03 15.74
N GLY A 282 -10.04 3.42 16.11
CA GLY A 282 -10.51 3.27 17.49
C GLY A 282 -10.54 1.80 17.94
N GLU A 283 -11.08 0.91 17.11
CA GLU A 283 -11.14 -0.53 17.40
C GLU A 283 -9.74 -1.13 17.60
N ILE A 284 -8.78 -0.81 16.72
CA ILE A 284 -7.44 -1.37 16.80
C ILE A 284 -6.65 -0.82 17.97
N SER A 285 -6.88 0.44 18.35
CA SER A 285 -6.31 1.00 19.57
C SER A 285 -6.83 0.25 20.80
N VAL A 286 -8.14 0.01 20.91
CA VAL A 286 -8.70 -0.76 22.04
C VAL A 286 -8.11 -2.16 22.11
N GLU A 287 -7.91 -2.81 20.96
CA GLU A 287 -7.35 -4.17 20.89
C GLU A 287 -5.85 -4.25 21.26
N LEU A 288 -5.08 -3.20 20.92
CA LEU A 288 -3.64 -3.16 21.10
C LEU A 288 -3.18 -2.48 22.40
N ILE A 289 -4.03 -1.67 23.02
CA ILE A 289 -3.79 -1.08 24.33
C ILE A 289 -4.03 -2.17 25.38
N THR A 290 -2.95 -2.83 25.81
CA THR A 290 -3.01 -3.91 26.80
C THR A 290 -2.76 -3.45 28.24
N THR A 291 -2.48 -2.16 28.44
CA THR A 291 -2.17 -1.58 29.76
C THR A 291 -3.32 -0.72 30.26
N GLU A 292 -3.54 -0.70 31.57
CA GLU A 292 -4.61 0.12 32.18
C GLU A 292 -4.25 1.61 32.22
N SER A 293 -2.98 1.96 32.02
CA SER A 293 -2.49 3.34 32.09
C SER A 293 -2.86 4.19 30.87
N LEU A 294 -3.20 3.55 29.74
CA LEU A 294 -3.50 4.23 28.50
C LEU A 294 -4.99 4.09 28.20
N SER A 295 -5.65 5.22 27.98
CA SER A 295 -7.07 5.31 27.66
C SER A 295 -7.28 5.80 26.24
N ILE A 296 -8.37 5.37 25.62
CA ILE A 296 -8.83 5.90 24.34
C ILE A 296 -10.27 6.42 24.47
N ARG A 297 -10.54 7.54 23.82
CA ARG A 297 -11.88 8.15 23.74
C ARG A 297 -12.11 8.77 22.37
N ALA A 298 -13.29 8.54 21.79
CA ALA A 298 -13.71 9.22 20.57
C ALA A 298 -13.86 10.73 20.79
N GLY A 299 -13.56 11.53 19.78
CA GLY A 299 -13.94 12.93 19.78
C GLY A 299 -15.45 13.12 19.76
N GLU A 300 -15.90 14.29 20.21
CA GLU A 300 -17.32 14.65 20.23
C GLU A 300 -17.50 15.98 19.52
N GLU A 301 -18.60 16.11 18.76
CA GLU A 301 -18.97 17.38 18.16
C GLU A 301 -19.24 18.44 19.26
N TYR A 302 -18.81 19.68 19.00
CA TYR A 302 -18.99 20.80 19.92
C TYR A 302 -19.29 22.10 19.17
N PHE A 303 -19.57 23.15 19.93
CA PHE A 303 -19.89 24.47 19.40
C PHE A 303 -18.88 25.51 19.88
N VAL A 304 -18.29 26.24 18.94
CA VAL A 304 -17.61 27.50 19.23
C VAL A 304 -18.51 28.62 18.77
N LYS A 305 -19.12 29.32 19.73
CA LYS A 305 -20.21 30.28 19.50
C LYS A 305 -21.39 29.61 18.79
N LYS A 306 -21.62 29.90 17.50
CA LYS A 306 -22.69 29.31 16.67
C LYS A 306 -22.19 28.26 15.67
N ASN A 307 -20.88 28.06 15.61
CA ASN A 307 -20.28 27.17 14.62
C ASN A 307 -20.14 25.77 15.22
N LYS A 308 -20.83 24.80 14.62
CA LYS A 308 -20.66 23.38 14.93
C LYS A 308 -19.31 22.91 14.39
N LYS A 309 -18.55 22.17 15.20
CA LYS A 309 -17.26 21.56 14.85
C LYS A 309 -17.28 20.08 15.21
N ALA A 310 -16.62 19.25 14.41
CA ALA A 310 -16.50 17.82 14.65
C ALA A 310 -15.49 17.48 15.76
N GLY A 311 -14.35 18.19 15.79
CA GLY A 311 -13.24 17.93 16.71
C GLY A 311 -12.18 17.04 16.12
N VAL A 312 -11.35 16.47 17.00
CA VAL A 312 -10.42 15.38 16.64
C VAL A 312 -11.21 14.08 16.52
N ASP A 313 -10.67 13.08 15.84
CA ASP A 313 -11.34 11.79 15.69
C ASP A 313 -11.17 10.94 16.96
N TRP A 314 -9.95 10.89 17.50
CA TRP A 314 -9.65 10.13 18.71
C TRP A 314 -8.69 10.87 19.64
N TYR A 315 -8.91 10.70 20.94
CA TYR A 315 -7.96 10.98 22.00
C TYR A 315 -7.38 9.66 22.50
N VAL A 316 -6.05 9.56 22.56
CA VAL A 316 -5.35 8.49 23.27
C VAL A 316 -4.49 9.14 24.35
N TYR A 317 -4.64 8.78 25.62
CA TYR A 317 -4.04 9.54 26.71
C TYR A 317 -3.72 8.70 27.94
N ASP A 318 -2.68 9.10 28.67
CA ASP A 318 -2.35 8.62 30.01
C ASP A 318 -2.36 9.80 31.00
N GLU A 319 -1.85 9.65 32.22
CA GLU A 319 -1.78 10.76 33.19
C GLU A 319 -0.84 11.89 32.76
N SER A 320 0.16 11.60 31.92
CA SER A 320 1.23 12.51 31.55
C SER A 320 0.96 13.29 30.26
N ALA A 321 0.27 12.66 29.30
CA ALA A 321 0.15 13.19 27.95
C ALA A 321 -1.07 12.65 27.19
N ALA A 322 -1.42 13.33 26.09
CA ALA A 322 -2.49 12.95 25.18
C ALA A 322 -2.09 13.14 23.70
N MET A 323 -2.39 12.14 22.88
CA MET A 323 -2.43 12.21 21.42
C MET A 323 -3.80 12.70 20.96
N LEU A 324 -3.80 13.68 20.07
CA LEU A 324 -4.97 14.18 19.36
C LEU A 324 -4.91 13.64 17.93
N ILE A 325 -5.68 12.61 17.62
CA ILE A 325 -5.55 11.84 16.38
C ILE A 325 -6.56 12.34 15.35
N GLU A 326 -6.07 12.67 14.16
CA GLU A 326 -6.82 13.00 12.97
C GLU A 326 -6.58 11.91 11.90
N CYS A 327 -7.60 11.13 11.57
CA CYS A 327 -7.58 10.02 10.64
C CYS A 327 -7.81 10.49 9.19
N LYS A 328 -7.06 9.91 8.25
CA LYS A 328 -7.14 10.24 6.83
C LYS A 328 -7.05 9.00 5.94
N SER A 329 -8.14 8.72 5.24
CA SER A 329 -8.25 7.65 4.25
C SER A 329 -7.65 8.02 2.88
N LYS A 330 -7.24 9.29 2.68
CA LYS A 330 -6.66 9.78 1.43
C LYS A 330 -5.38 9.01 1.09
N ARG A 331 -5.35 8.44 -0.12
CA ARG A 331 -4.16 7.81 -0.70
C ARG A 331 -3.31 8.85 -1.41
N LEU A 332 -1.99 8.64 -1.42
CA LEU A 332 -1.06 9.43 -2.22
C LEU A 332 -1.47 9.35 -3.70
N GLY A 333 -1.72 10.52 -4.30
CA GLY A 333 -2.07 10.63 -5.71
C GLY A 333 -1.06 9.89 -6.61
N LEU A 334 -1.57 9.16 -7.59
CA LEU A 334 -0.75 8.30 -8.44
C LEU A 334 0.45 9.04 -9.09
N PRO A 335 0.28 10.23 -9.69
CA PRO A 335 1.41 11.00 -10.22
C PRO A 335 2.50 11.30 -9.18
N ALA A 336 2.13 11.59 -7.93
CA ALA A 336 3.09 11.90 -6.87
C ALA A 336 3.95 10.71 -6.44
N ARG A 337 3.54 9.47 -6.75
CA ARG A 337 4.33 8.27 -6.46
C ARG A 337 5.54 8.11 -7.37
N TYR A 338 5.47 8.63 -8.60
CA TYR A 338 6.44 8.28 -9.64
C TYR A 338 6.89 9.40 -10.56
N GLN A 339 6.19 10.53 -10.62
CA GLN A 339 6.62 11.64 -11.46
C GLN A 339 7.84 12.31 -10.85
N LEU A 340 8.81 12.62 -11.72
CA LEU A 340 10.02 13.30 -11.33
C LEU A 340 9.83 14.81 -11.11
N GLU A 341 8.82 15.41 -11.74
CA GLU A 341 8.51 16.84 -11.59
C GLU A 341 7.92 17.15 -10.19
N ASP A 342 8.48 18.17 -9.54
CA ASP A 342 8.18 18.52 -8.14
C ASP A 342 6.69 18.85 -7.87
N GLY A 343 5.94 19.30 -8.88
CA GLY A 343 4.57 19.81 -8.69
C GLY A 343 3.55 18.77 -8.18
N ALA A 344 3.72 17.50 -8.55
CA ALA A 344 2.81 16.44 -8.10
C ALA A 344 3.04 16.10 -6.62
N LEU A 345 4.30 15.93 -6.21
CA LEU A 345 4.66 15.65 -4.82
C LEU A 345 4.37 16.85 -3.91
N GLU A 346 4.66 18.08 -4.37
CA GLU A 346 4.36 19.30 -3.62
C GLU A 346 2.86 19.46 -3.37
N LYS A 347 2.01 19.13 -4.35
CA LYS A 347 0.56 19.11 -4.15
C LYS A 347 0.16 18.15 -3.02
N GLU A 348 0.75 16.97 -2.96
CA GLU A 348 0.46 15.99 -1.92
C GLU A 348 1.00 16.43 -0.54
N VAL A 349 2.22 17.00 -0.48
CA VAL A 349 2.76 17.64 0.75
C VAL A 349 1.82 18.73 1.28
N ASN A 350 1.28 19.56 0.39
CA ASN A 350 0.29 20.59 0.75
C ASN A 350 -1.02 20.01 1.31
N HIS A 351 -1.44 18.80 0.91
CA HIS A 351 -2.59 18.14 1.54
C HIS A 351 -2.28 17.71 2.97
N LEU A 352 -1.10 17.15 3.22
CA LEU A 352 -0.70 16.79 4.58
C LEU A 352 -0.58 18.00 5.49
N ALA A 353 -0.01 19.10 4.99
CA ALA A 353 0.05 20.36 5.73
C ALA A 353 -1.36 20.84 6.15
N LYS A 354 -2.36 20.69 5.27
CA LYS A 354 -3.77 20.99 5.62
C LYS A 354 -4.30 20.08 6.72
N PHE A 355 -3.99 18.79 6.71
CA PHE A 355 -4.42 17.87 7.77
C PHE A 355 -3.76 18.20 9.11
N VAL A 356 -2.47 18.51 9.11
CA VAL A 356 -1.75 18.94 10.32
C VAL A 356 -2.36 20.23 10.88
N VAL A 357 -2.60 21.23 10.03
CA VAL A 357 -3.21 22.50 10.46
C VAL A 357 -4.66 22.33 10.90
N GLN A 358 -5.40 21.40 10.29
CA GLN A 358 -6.74 21.04 10.77
C GLN A 358 -6.68 20.49 12.21
N ASN A 359 -5.73 19.61 12.48
CA ASN A 359 -5.52 19.09 13.83
C ASN A 359 -5.04 20.18 14.81
N TYR A 360 -4.17 21.11 14.40
CA TYR A 360 -3.81 22.26 15.24
C TYR A 360 -4.99 23.17 15.58
N LYS A 361 -5.97 23.35 14.67
CA LYS A 361 -7.21 24.07 15.00
C LYS A 361 -8.01 23.36 16.07
N ASN A 362 -8.10 22.04 16.01
CA ASN A 362 -8.76 21.23 17.03
C ASN A 362 -7.99 21.32 18.36
N LEU A 363 -6.66 21.22 18.34
CA LEU A 363 -5.80 21.39 19.50
C LEU A 363 -5.96 22.77 20.15
N ALA A 364 -6.03 23.84 19.36
CA ALA A 364 -6.28 25.19 19.87
C ALA A 364 -7.63 25.29 20.62
N ASP A 365 -8.68 24.64 20.11
CA ASP A 365 -9.98 24.58 20.77
C ASP A 365 -9.94 23.74 22.06
N VAL A 366 -9.14 22.66 22.09
CA VAL A 366 -8.91 21.83 23.30
C VAL A 366 -8.18 22.64 24.38
N VAL A 367 -7.10 23.34 24.01
CA VAL A 367 -6.35 24.22 24.92
C VAL A 367 -7.21 25.38 25.42
N SER A 368 -8.09 25.91 24.58
CA SER A 368 -9.07 26.94 24.95
C SER A 368 -10.28 26.38 25.71
N GLU A 369 -10.29 25.08 26.00
CA GLU A 369 -11.35 24.38 26.72
C GLU A 369 -12.75 24.53 26.10
N TYR A 370 -12.84 24.69 24.78
CA TYR A 370 -14.13 24.69 24.06
C TYR A 370 -14.72 23.29 23.87
N THR A 371 -13.89 22.26 23.99
CA THR A 371 -14.28 20.84 23.87
C THR A 371 -14.80 20.28 25.20
N SER A 372 -15.56 19.18 25.14
CA SER A 372 -15.99 18.42 26.32
C SER A 372 -14.81 17.71 27.01
N TRP A 373 -13.84 17.22 26.23
CA TRP A 373 -12.57 16.70 26.74
C TRP A 373 -11.64 17.82 27.20
N LYS A 374 -10.97 17.64 28.34
CA LYS A 374 -10.07 18.63 28.94
C LYS A 374 -8.64 18.09 29.02
N PRO A 375 -7.62 18.93 28.79
CA PRO A 375 -6.22 18.50 28.84
C PRO A 375 -5.75 18.12 30.25
N GLU A 376 -6.30 18.75 31.30
CA GLU A 376 -5.94 18.49 32.71
C GLU A 376 -4.43 18.53 32.99
N GLY A 377 -3.70 19.45 32.33
CA GLY A 377 -2.25 19.59 32.50
C GLY A 377 -1.39 18.60 31.71
N ARG A 378 -2.00 17.68 30.95
CA ARG A 378 -1.29 16.76 30.06
C ARG A 378 -0.56 17.50 28.94
N ARG A 379 0.59 16.95 28.54
CA ARG A 379 1.26 17.34 27.28
C ARG A 379 0.40 16.89 26.10
N LEU A 380 0.29 17.71 25.06
CA LEU A 380 -0.59 17.43 23.92
C LEU A 380 0.24 17.21 22.65
N TYR A 381 -0.04 16.14 21.93
CA TYR A 381 0.66 15.76 20.70
C TYR A 381 -0.33 15.62 19.55
N PRO A 382 -0.36 16.54 18.58
CA PRO A 382 -1.20 16.41 17.40
C PRO A 382 -0.64 15.33 16.47
N VAL A 383 -1.46 14.32 16.17
CA VAL A 383 -1.11 13.18 15.33
C VAL A 383 -2.02 13.12 14.11
N VAL A 384 -1.45 13.12 12.91
CA VAL A 384 -2.17 12.82 11.67
C VAL A 384 -1.87 11.37 11.28
N LEU A 385 -2.92 10.57 11.22
CA LEU A 385 -2.84 9.16 10.88
C LEU A 385 -3.39 8.92 9.48
N THR A 386 -2.59 8.29 8.63
CA THR A 386 -2.96 8.00 7.23
C THR A 386 -3.17 6.50 7.00
N LEU A 387 -4.20 6.11 6.24
CA LEU A 387 -4.44 4.68 5.95
C LEU A 387 -3.34 4.06 5.09
N SER A 388 -2.80 4.82 4.13
CA SER A 388 -1.71 4.35 3.26
C SER A 388 -0.37 4.90 3.73
N ASN A 389 0.73 4.19 3.46
CA ASN A 389 2.06 4.78 3.60
C ASN A 389 2.29 5.86 2.53
N TRP A 390 2.68 7.06 2.97
CA TRP A 390 3.09 8.14 2.06
C TRP A 390 4.61 8.16 1.83
N TYR A 391 5.38 7.42 2.63
CA TYR A 391 6.85 7.32 2.58
C TYR A 391 7.53 8.68 2.35
N LEU A 392 7.14 9.67 3.17
CA LEU A 392 7.76 10.99 3.14
C LEU A 392 8.95 10.96 4.09
N PHE A 393 10.13 11.06 3.53
CA PHE A 393 11.38 11.07 4.28
C PHE A 393 12.35 12.04 3.62
N GLY A 394 13.35 12.46 4.38
CA GLY A 394 14.43 13.29 3.91
C GLY A 394 14.23 14.78 4.23
N PRO A 395 15.31 15.51 4.51
CA PRO A 395 15.24 16.89 4.98
C PRO A 395 14.50 17.84 4.02
N SER A 396 14.62 17.65 2.71
CA SER A 396 14.01 18.55 1.72
C SER A 396 12.48 18.47 1.70
N ILE A 397 11.91 17.26 1.70
CA ILE A 397 10.45 17.07 1.73
C ILE A 397 9.89 17.56 3.07
N PHE A 398 10.59 17.25 4.16
CA PHE A 398 10.18 17.68 5.48
C PHE A 398 10.22 19.21 5.62
N GLN A 399 11.24 19.90 5.09
CA GLN A 399 11.27 21.36 5.07
C GLN A 399 10.11 21.96 4.25
N LYS A 400 9.83 21.41 3.07
CA LYS A 400 8.67 21.84 2.26
C LYS A 400 7.35 21.67 3.02
N LEU A 401 7.21 20.60 3.80
CA LEU A 401 6.06 20.37 4.67
C LEU A 401 5.98 21.43 5.79
N GLU A 402 7.09 21.70 6.49
CA GLU A 402 7.12 22.74 7.53
C GLU A 402 6.76 24.12 6.98
N ASP A 403 7.33 24.51 5.83
CA ASP A 403 7.02 25.78 5.18
C ASP A 403 5.54 25.88 4.82
N ALA A 404 4.94 24.80 4.30
CA ALA A 404 3.52 24.74 3.99
C ALA A 404 2.65 24.82 5.26
N ILE A 405 3.07 24.18 6.36
CA ILE A 405 2.38 24.26 7.66
C ILE A 405 2.42 25.70 8.20
N PHE A 406 3.58 26.35 8.25
CA PHE A 406 3.70 27.72 8.76
C PHE A 406 2.84 28.70 7.96
N ASN A 407 2.86 28.59 6.62
CA ASN A 407 2.01 29.41 5.76
C ASN A 407 0.51 29.19 6.01
N LEU A 408 0.10 27.97 6.36
CA LEU A 408 -1.29 27.65 6.65
C LEU A 408 -1.71 28.02 8.09
N LEU A 409 -0.79 27.98 9.06
CA LEU A 409 -1.00 28.47 10.42
C LEU A 409 -1.25 29.98 10.39
N ASP A 410 -0.42 30.74 9.68
CA ASP A 410 -0.59 32.20 9.53
C ASP A 410 -1.96 32.54 8.93
N LYS A 411 -2.35 31.83 7.87
CA LYS A 411 -3.67 31.99 7.22
C LYS A 411 -4.83 31.61 8.15
N ALA A 412 -4.62 30.69 9.07
CA ALA A 412 -5.60 30.28 10.07
C ALA A 412 -5.62 31.20 11.30
N GLY A 413 -4.69 32.15 11.41
CA GLY A 413 -4.53 33.00 12.59
C GLY A 413 -4.01 32.25 13.81
N LEU A 414 -3.28 31.15 13.61
CA LEU A 414 -2.65 30.35 14.67
C LEU A 414 -1.18 30.74 14.82
N GLU A 415 -0.66 30.69 16.04
CA GLU A 415 0.73 31.06 16.32
C GLU A 415 1.70 29.99 15.80
N ARG A 416 2.78 30.42 15.12
CA ARG A 416 3.81 29.50 14.62
C ARG A 416 4.51 28.72 15.75
N GLY A 417 4.63 29.32 16.94
CA GLY A 417 5.23 28.70 18.12
C GLY A 417 4.51 27.43 18.59
N MET A 418 3.26 27.21 18.15
CA MET A 418 2.53 25.96 18.42
C MET A 418 3.27 24.72 17.90
N VAL A 419 4.06 24.83 16.83
CA VAL A 419 4.80 23.70 16.27
C VAL A 419 5.91 23.22 17.21
N GLU A 420 6.54 24.15 17.93
CA GLU A 420 7.56 23.83 18.93
C GLU A 420 6.92 23.40 20.26
N GLN A 421 5.83 24.06 20.66
CA GLN A 421 5.13 23.76 21.91
C GLN A 421 4.36 22.42 21.86
N TYR A 422 3.80 22.07 20.70
CA TYR A 422 2.98 20.88 20.48
C TYR A 422 3.46 20.14 19.22
N PRO A 423 4.60 19.43 19.28
CA PRO A 423 5.20 18.81 18.10
C PRO A 423 4.25 17.81 17.42
N TYR A 424 3.98 18.04 16.13
CA TYR A 424 3.11 17.16 15.35
C TYR A 424 3.83 15.88 14.91
N THR A 425 3.06 14.82 14.69
CA THR A 425 3.53 13.59 14.05
C THR A 425 2.58 13.17 12.93
N ILE A 426 3.14 12.78 11.79
CA ILE A 426 2.42 12.09 10.72
C ILE A 426 2.90 10.64 10.72
N MET A 427 1.97 9.68 10.72
CA MET A 427 2.30 8.25 10.62
C MET A 427 1.24 7.50 9.82
N SER A 428 1.61 6.36 9.24
CA SER A 428 0.63 5.46 8.63
C SER A 428 -0.06 4.58 9.68
N ILE A 429 -1.17 3.94 9.30
CA ILE A 429 -1.83 2.95 10.14
C ILE A 429 -0.91 1.76 10.47
N GLU A 430 -0.03 1.38 9.54
CA GLU A 430 0.94 0.28 9.75
C GLU A 430 1.98 0.68 10.81
N GLU A 431 2.43 1.92 10.79
CA GLU A 431 3.32 2.44 11.83
C GLU A 431 2.60 2.59 13.17
N TYR A 432 1.34 3.03 13.16
CA TYR A 432 0.54 3.24 14.35
C TYR A 432 0.24 1.97 15.13
N GLU A 433 -0.10 0.88 14.44
CA GLU A 433 -0.37 -0.42 15.07
C GLU A 433 0.83 -0.95 15.86
N ILE A 434 2.06 -0.60 15.45
CA ILE A 434 3.27 -0.90 16.23
C ILE A 434 3.48 0.18 17.29
N ALA A 435 3.34 1.46 16.93
CA ALA A 435 3.58 2.58 17.82
C ALA A 435 2.70 2.56 19.06
N ILE A 436 1.42 2.20 18.96
CA ILE A 436 0.53 2.15 20.11
C ILE A 436 0.95 1.08 21.12
N GLN A 437 1.50 -0.04 20.65
CA GLN A 437 2.06 -1.10 21.50
C GLN A 437 3.36 -0.67 22.18
N VAL A 438 4.21 0.08 21.47
CA VAL A 438 5.42 0.68 22.03
C VAL A 438 5.05 1.73 23.09
N ILE A 439 4.15 2.66 22.76
CA ILE A 439 3.64 3.69 23.66
C ILE A 439 3.02 3.07 24.91
N SER A 440 2.26 1.97 24.77
CA SER A 440 1.69 1.26 25.92
C SER A 440 2.75 0.74 26.90
N GLN A 441 3.98 0.48 26.43
CA GLN A 441 5.08 -0.03 27.25
C GLN A 441 6.00 1.07 27.80
N VAL A 442 6.28 2.11 27.01
CA VAL A 442 7.24 3.17 27.38
C VAL A 442 6.57 4.44 27.92
N GLY A 443 5.27 4.61 27.71
CA GLY A 443 4.52 5.81 28.08
C GLY A 443 4.47 6.85 26.96
N LEU A 444 3.38 7.63 26.93
CA LEU A 444 3.09 8.55 25.84
C LEU A 444 4.06 9.73 25.82
N ALA A 445 4.31 10.35 26.99
CA ALA A 445 5.24 11.46 27.10
C ALA A 445 6.67 11.08 26.65
N GLU A 446 7.20 9.94 27.12
CA GLU A 446 8.55 9.49 26.77
C GLU A 446 8.70 9.30 25.26
N PHE A 447 7.76 8.59 24.64
CA PHE A 447 7.80 8.31 23.20
C PHE A 447 7.87 9.58 22.37
N PHE A 448 7.00 10.56 22.65
CA PHE A 448 6.93 11.79 21.86
C PHE A 448 8.04 12.79 22.18
N GLU A 449 8.54 12.84 23.43
CA GLU A 449 9.71 13.67 23.76
C GLU A 449 10.96 13.18 23.06
N GLU A 450 11.21 11.85 23.05
CA GLU A 450 12.32 11.26 22.32
C GLU A 450 12.19 11.52 20.81
N ARG A 451 10.97 11.41 20.28
CA ARG A 451 10.69 11.71 18.86
C ARG A 451 10.88 13.18 18.50
N ALA A 452 10.59 14.10 19.41
CA ALA A 452 10.70 15.53 19.16
C ALA A 452 12.16 16.04 19.15
N LYS A 453 13.13 15.21 19.55
CA LYS A 453 14.56 15.56 19.50
C LYS A 453 15.00 15.87 18.07
N SER A 454 15.93 16.81 17.96
CA SER A 454 16.43 17.31 16.66
C SER A 454 17.00 16.22 15.76
N GLU A 455 17.61 15.19 16.34
CA GLU A 455 18.18 14.04 15.59
C GLU A 455 17.12 13.16 14.91
N HIS A 456 15.88 13.14 15.43
CA HIS A 456 14.76 12.36 14.89
C HIS A 456 13.78 13.18 14.05
N LYS A 457 14.03 14.49 13.90
CA LYS A 457 13.18 15.40 13.13
C LYS A 457 13.12 14.94 11.66
N GLY A 458 11.91 14.75 11.14
CA GLY A 458 11.67 14.28 9.77
C GLY A 458 11.87 12.78 9.54
N TRP A 459 12.11 11.99 10.59
CA TRP A 459 12.10 10.53 10.48
C TRP A 459 10.66 10.00 10.38
N MET A 460 10.48 8.97 9.56
CA MET A 460 9.30 8.09 9.66
C MET A 460 9.25 7.47 11.07
N VAL A 461 8.06 7.06 11.52
CA VAL A 461 7.88 6.55 12.88
C VAL A 461 8.49 5.15 13.02
N SER A 462 8.37 4.29 12.01
CA SER A 462 8.96 2.95 12.06
C SER A 462 10.49 2.96 12.26
N PRO A 463 11.31 3.63 11.43
CA PRO A 463 12.76 3.69 11.65
C PRO A 463 13.16 4.33 12.98
N PHE A 464 12.38 5.29 13.48
CA PHE A 464 12.58 5.86 14.82
C PHE A 464 12.38 4.79 15.90
N MET A 465 11.28 4.04 15.85
CA MET A 465 11.01 2.98 16.81
C MET A 465 12.03 1.86 16.74
N ASP A 466 12.43 1.42 15.55
CA ASP A 466 13.45 0.39 15.35
C ASP A 466 14.80 0.83 15.92
N SER A 467 15.13 2.12 15.84
CA SER A 467 16.37 2.67 16.39
C SER A 467 16.32 2.88 17.90
N LYS A 468 15.20 3.37 18.43
CA LYS A 468 15.10 3.83 19.82
C LYS A 468 14.60 2.73 20.77
N TYR A 469 13.70 1.87 20.30
CA TYR A 469 13.02 0.84 21.07
C TYR A 469 13.08 -0.55 20.40
N PRO A 470 14.23 -1.01 19.89
CA PRO A 470 14.33 -2.26 19.11
C PRO A 470 13.78 -3.48 19.85
N ASP A 471 14.05 -3.60 21.14
CA ASP A 471 13.60 -4.73 21.97
C ASP A 471 12.08 -4.74 22.20
N VAL A 472 11.46 -3.56 22.17
CA VAL A 472 10.00 -3.40 22.32
C VAL A 472 9.31 -3.73 21.00
N VAL A 473 9.84 -3.20 19.89
CA VAL A 473 9.33 -3.50 18.54
C VAL A 473 9.44 -4.99 18.23
N ALA A 474 10.56 -5.63 18.57
CA ALA A 474 10.75 -7.07 18.36
C ALA A 474 9.72 -7.95 19.10
N LYS A 475 9.07 -7.42 20.14
CA LYS A 475 8.01 -8.10 20.92
C LYS A 475 6.60 -7.66 20.54
N ALA A 476 6.44 -6.73 19.59
CA ALA A 476 5.14 -6.28 19.14
C ALA A 476 4.33 -7.47 18.58
N ARG A 477 3.05 -7.49 18.89
CA ARG A 477 2.10 -8.46 18.36
C ARG A 477 1.78 -8.12 16.92
N PHE A 478 1.74 -9.16 16.09
CA PHE A 478 1.32 -9.10 14.69
C PHE A 478 0.13 -10.05 14.39
N ASP A 479 -0.44 -10.67 15.44
CA ASP A 479 -1.49 -11.68 15.36
C ASP A 479 -2.88 -11.16 15.74
N TYR A 480 -2.99 -9.88 16.12
CA TYR A 480 -4.22 -9.28 16.64
C TYR A 480 -5.38 -9.32 15.62
N LEU A 481 -5.12 -9.16 14.32
CA LEU A 481 -6.16 -9.30 13.29
C LEU A 481 -6.35 -10.73 12.77
N ARG A 482 -5.74 -11.75 13.38
CA ARG A 482 -5.80 -13.12 12.84
C ARG A 482 -7.24 -13.65 12.74
N SER A 483 -8.07 -13.31 13.73
CA SER A 483 -9.48 -13.69 13.78
C SER A 483 -10.29 -13.19 12.58
N GLU A 484 -9.87 -12.10 11.93
CA GLU A 484 -10.51 -11.60 10.71
C GLU A 484 -10.29 -12.54 9.52
N LEU A 485 -9.12 -13.16 9.43
CA LEU A 485 -8.83 -14.13 8.38
C LEU A 485 -9.47 -15.48 8.70
N ASP A 486 -9.47 -15.89 9.97
CA ASP A 486 -10.16 -17.11 10.42
C ASP A 486 -11.66 -17.02 10.09
N PHE A 487 -12.30 -15.86 10.32
CA PHE A 487 -13.70 -15.63 9.95
C PHE A 487 -13.99 -15.84 8.45
N ILE A 488 -13.04 -15.56 7.57
CA ILE A 488 -13.17 -15.81 6.12
C ILE A 488 -13.07 -17.32 5.83
N ILE A 489 -12.22 -18.03 6.56
CA ILE A 489 -11.87 -19.44 6.34
C ILE A 489 -12.89 -20.40 6.98
N ASP A 490 -13.59 -20.01 8.03
CA ASP A 490 -14.56 -20.85 8.75
C ASP A 490 -15.69 -21.40 7.84
N ASP A 491 -15.96 -20.78 6.69
CA ASP A 491 -16.93 -21.28 5.69
C ASP A 491 -16.33 -22.29 4.70
N ILE A 492 -15.01 -22.43 4.66
CA ILE A 492 -14.26 -23.35 3.79
C ILE A 492 -14.17 -24.75 4.44
N GLU A 493 -13.98 -24.83 5.76
CA GLU A 493 -13.89 -26.12 6.46
C GLU A 493 -15.13 -27.02 6.36
N PRO A 494 -16.38 -26.50 6.33
CA PRO A 494 -17.58 -27.32 6.09
C PRO A 494 -17.73 -27.82 4.65
N ALA A 495 -16.95 -27.29 3.70
CA ALA A 495 -17.13 -27.49 2.27
C ALA A 495 -16.02 -28.32 1.59
N VAL A 496 -15.04 -28.82 2.35
CA VAL A 496 -13.94 -29.70 1.86
C VAL A 496 -14.15 -31.14 2.27
#